data_AF-A0A1G8W837-F1
#
_entry.id   AF-A0A1G8W837-F1
#
_cell.length_a   1.000
_cell.length_b   1.000
_cell.length_c   1.000
_cell.angle_alpha   90.00
_cell.angle_beta   90.00
_cell.angle_gamma   90.00
#
_symmetry.space_group_name_H-M   'P 1'
#
loop_
_entity.id
_entity.type
_entity.pdbx_description
1 polymer ?
#
loop_
_entity_poly.entity_id
_entity_poly.type
_entity_poly.pdbx_seq_one_letter_code
_entity_poly.pdbx_strand_id
1 'polypeptide(L)'
;MAERHPGPGSLQLGQLIREGHGAALRADLQHQYGLDLADIWRGRLAPRRVLDLAEHLPTGSALATSLGGDPAHRGWDLHAHLIAHVIDAAHHTAWTVAQANSRKPVQRPRPLPRPGTRSVRRGPLDLSAHPLAKPLPERYRSAPP
;
A
#
# COMPACT_ATOMS: atom_id res chain seq x y z
N MET A 1 23.69 -12.36 -21.78
CA MET A 1 23.02 -11.60 -20.71
C MET A 1 22.78 -12.56 -19.56
N ALA A 2 23.85 -12.92 -18.86
CA ALA A 2 23.98 -14.16 -18.10
C ALA A 2 23.48 -14.06 -16.64
N GLU A 3 22.72 -15.10 -16.25
CA GLU A 3 22.70 -15.76 -14.94
C GLU A 3 22.12 -15.03 -13.71
N ARG A 4 20.79 -15.10 -13.57
CA ARG A 4 20.14 -15.07 -12.24
C ARG A 4 20.28 -16.45 -11.59
N HIS A 5 21.38 -16.69 -10.88
CA HIS A 5 21.48 -17.84 -9.98
C HIS A 5 20.51 -17.65 -8.80
N PRO A 6 19.60 -18.60 -8.54
CA PRO A 6 18.67 -18.53 -7.42
C PRO A 6 19.48 -18.80 -6.14
N GLY A 7 19.84 -17.73 -5.42
CA GLY A 7 20.43 -17.87 -4.09
C GLY A 7 19.49 -18.66 -3.17
N PRO A 8 20.03 -19.35 -2.13
CA PRO A 8 19.20 -19.98 -1.10
C PRO A 8 18.26 -18.90 -0.54
N GLY A 9 16.95 -19.17 -0.50
CA GLY A 9 15.93 -18.14 -0.23
C GLY A 9 16.11 -17.29 1.05
N SER A 10 16.99 -17.68 1.97
CA SER A 10 17.44 -16.82 3.07
C SER A 10 18.24 -15.59 2.62
N LEU A 11 19.07 -15.68 1.58
CA LEU A 11 19.88 -14.56 1.07
C LEU A 11 19.03 -13.51 0.38
N GLN A 12 18.13 -13.94 -0.51
CA GLN A 12 17.16 -13.05 -1.19
C GLN A 12 16.26 -12.34 -0.18
N LEU A 13 15.76 -13.08 0.81
CA LEU A 13 14.96 -12.49 1.89
C LEU A 13 15.78 -11.49 2.72
N GLY A 14 17.03 -11.82 3.04
CA GLY A 14 17.94 -10.93 3.75
C GLY A 14 18.23 -9.65 2.97
N GLN A 15 18.32 -9.73 1.65
CA GLN A 15 18.50 -8.57 0.78
C GLN A 15 17.26 -7.65 0.80
N LEU A 16 16.06 -8.20 0.63
CA LEU A 16 14.80 -7.44 0.71
C LEU A 16 14.65 -6.67 2.04
N ILE A 17 15.04 -7.31 3.14
CA ILE A 17 15.00 -6.67 4.47
C ILE A 17 16.02 -5.54 4.55
N ARG A 18 17.25 -5.76 4.05
CA ARG A 18 18.33 -4.77 4.04
C ARG A 18 18.00 -3.54 3.18
N GLU A 19 17.27 -3.74 2.09
CA GLU A 19 16.78 -2.69 1.20
C GLU A 19 15.62 -1.87 1.80
N GLY A 20 15.16 -2.21 3.02
CA GLY A 20 14.14 -1.46 3.75
C GLY A 20 12.71 -1.95 3.52
N HIS A 21 12.52 -3.03 2.76
CA HIS A 21 11.19 -3.59 2.45
C HIS A 21 10.65 -4.54 3.53
N GLY A 22 11.43 -4.82 4.57
CA GLY A 22 11.06 -5.79 5.62
C GLY A 22 9.79 -5.45 6.40
N ALA A 23 9.51 -4.17 6.62
CA ALA A 23 8.29 -3.74 7.32
C ALA A 23 7.03 -3.93 6.46
N ALA A 24 7.13 -3.63 5.16
CA ALA A 24 6.05 -3.86 4.20
C ALA A 24 5.76 -5.34 4.04
N LEU A 25 6.80 -6.16 3.89
CA LEU A 25 6.68 -7.61 3.82
C LEU A 25 5.98 -8.20 5.06
N ARG A 26 6.37 -7.75 6.26
CA ARG A 26 5.75 -8.22 7.51
C ARG A 26 4.26 -7.87 7.57
N ALA A 27 3.91 -6.64 7.19
CA ALA A 27 2.51 -6.19 7.20
C ALA A 27 1.65 -7.04 6.25
N ASP A 28 2.15 -7.30 5.04
CA ASP A 28 1.41 -8.08 4.05
C ASP A 28 1.27 -9.56 4.43
N LEU A 29 2.34 -10.18 4.97
CA LEU A 29 2.28 -11.56 5.43
C LEU A 29 1.25 -11.74 6.56
N GLN A 30 1.19 -10.77 7.47
CA GLN A 30 0.23 -10.80 8.57
C GLN A 30 -1.20 -10.53 8.09
N HIS A 31 -1.39 -9.58 7.18
CA HIS A 31 -2.71 -9.23 6.66
C HIS A 31 -3.30 -10.32 5.76
N GLN A 32 -2.51 -10.87 4.82
CA GLN A 32 -3.01 -11.80 3.80
C GLN A 32 -3.04 -13.25 4.28
N TYR A 33 -2.05 -13.66 5.06
CA TYR A 33 -1.84 -15.06 5.42
C TYR A 33 -1.92 -15.30 6.94
N GLY A 34 -2.02 -14.26 7.76
CA GLY A 34 -2.01 -14.38 9.23
C GLY A 34 -0.67 -14.86 9.78
N LEU A 35 0.43 -14.72 9.02
CA LEU A 35 1.75 -15.22 9.39
C LEU A 35 2.63 -14.11 9.98
N ASP A 36 3.42 -14.46 10.99
CA ASP A 36 4.43 -13.56 11.57
C ASP A 36 5.80 -13.84 10.95
N LEU A 37 6.43 -12.81 10.38
CA LEU A 37 7.78 -12.92 9.83
C LEU A 37 8.81 -13.38 10.87
N ALA A 38 8.58 -13.11 12.16
CA ALA A 38 9.46 -13.59 13.23
C ALA A 38 9.44 -15.12 13.41
N ASP A 39 8.47 -15.83 12.82
CA ASP A 39 8.41 -17.29 12.86
C ASP A 39 9.57 -17.97 12.12
N ILE A 40 10.31 -17.23 11.30
CA ILE A 40 11.58 -17.69 10.72
C ILE A 40 12.60 -17.96 11.83
N TRP A 41 12.77 -17.00 12.75
CA TRP A 41 13.71 -17.14 13.87
C TRP A 41 13.25 -18.18 14.89
N ARG A 42 11.94 -18.44 14.97
CA ARG A 42 11.35 -19.49 15.80
C ARG A 42 11.40 -20.88 15.15
N GLY A 43 11.93 -21.00 13.93
CA GLY A 43 12.03 -22.26 13.18
C GLY A 43 10.69 -22.82 12.68
N ARG A 44 9.60 -22.03 12.75
CA ARG A 44 8.26 -22.43 12.30
C ARG A 44 7.98 -22.09 10.84
N LEU A 45 8.78 -21.21 10.26
CA LEU A 45 8.60 -20.71 8.89
C LEU A 45 9.92 -20.78 8.11
N ALA A 46 9.94 -21.50 7.00
CA ALA A 46 11.13 -21.59 6.15
C ALA A 46 11.32 -20.28 5.35
N PRO A 47 12.55 -19.72 5.25
CA PRO A 47 12.81 -18.52 4.46
C PRO A 47 12.39 -18.62 2.99
N ARG A 48 12.54 -19.81 2.38
CA ARG A 48 12.07 -20.06 1.01
C ARG A 48 10.56 -19.90 0.88
N ARG A 49 9.79 -20.45 1.83
CA ARG A 49 8.33 -20.31 1.86
C ARG A 49 7.90 -18.85 1.97
N VAL A 50 8.67 -18.02 2.68
CA VAL A 50 8.39 -16.58 2.77
C VAL A 50 8.57 -15.89 1.43
N LEU A 51 9.61 -16.24 0.67
CA LEU A 51 9.78 -15.73 -0.70
C LEU A 51 8.65 -16.17 -1.61
N ASP A 52 8.27 -17.45 -1.57
CA ASP A 52 7.16 -17.97 -2.39
C ASP A 52 5.86 -17.19 -2.12
N LEU A 53 5.57 -16.91 -0.84
CA LEU A 53 4.41 -16.12 -0.43
C LEU A 53 4.52 -14.65 -0.85
N ALA A 54 5.72 -14.08 -0.80
CA ALA A 54 5.99 -12.70 -1.20
C ALA A 54 5.80 -12.52 -2.71
N GLU A 55 6.21 -13.50 -3.53
CA GLU A 55 6.03 -13.49 -4.99
C GLU A 55 4.56 -13.59 -5.40
N HIS A 56 3.73 -14.26 -4.60
CA HIS A 56 2.30 -14.41 -4.86
C HIS A 56 1.43 -13.36 -4.13
N LEU A 57 2.03 -12.29 -3.62
CA LEU A 57 1.26 -11.20 -3.03
C LEU A 57 0.44 -10.46 -4.11
N PRO A 58 -0.77 -9.97 -3.76
CA PRO A 58 -1.55 -9.14 -4.66
C PRO A 58 -0.78 -7.89 -5.13
N THR A 59 -1.04 -7.43 -6.35
CA THR A 59 -0.38 -6.26 -6.95
C THR A 59 -0.56 -4.97 -6.12
N GLY A 60 -1.61 -4.88 -5.31
CA GLY A 60 -1.86 -3.74 -4.41
C GLY A 60 -1.21 -3.84 -3.01
N SER A 61 -0.41 -4.88 -2.76
CA SER A 61 0.24 -5.12 -1.46
C SER A 61 1.23 -4.02 -1.07
N ALA A 62 1.51 -3.90 0.24
CA ALA A 62 2.47 -2.92 0.73
C ALA A 62 3.87 -3.15 0.15
N LEU A 63 4.27 -4.40 -0.06
CA LEU A 63 5.52 -4.85 -0.66
C LEU A 63 5.57 -4.47 -2.14
N ALA A 64 4.52 -4.77 -2.91
CA ALA A 64 4.44 -4.38 -4.31
C ALA A 64 4.54 -2.86 -4.49
N THR A 65 3.88 -2.08 -3.62
CA THR A 65 4.00 -0.62 -3.61
C THR A 65 5.43 -0.17 -3.23
N SER A 66 6.04 -0.85 -2.27
CA SER A 66 7.38 -0.50 -1.80
C SER A 66 8.45 -0.79 -2.84
N LEU A 67 8.25 -1.80 -3.70
CA LEU A 67 9.14 -2.18 -4.81
C LEU A 67 8.86 -1.35 -6.07
N GLY A 68 7.59 -1.08 -6.37
CA GLY A 68 7.14 -0.40 -7.59
C GLY A 68 7.16 1.13 -7.54
N GLY A 69 7.29 1.73 -6.35
CA GLY A 69 7.40 3.17 -6.17
C GLY A 69 6.06 3.91 -6.01
N ASP A 70 6.19 5.10 -5.42
CA ASP A 70 5.15 6.01 -4.89
C ASP A 70 4.08 5.35 -3.98
N PRO A 71 4.17 5.57 -2.64
CA PRO A 71 3.16 5.14 -1.66
C PRO A 71 1.72 5.52 -2.00
N ALA A 72 1.51 6.54 -2.84
CA ALA A 72 0.18 6.93 -3.30
C ALA A 72 -0.55 5.79 -4.05
N HIS A 73 0.17 4.87 -4.69
CA HIS A 73 -0.42 3.74 -5.43
C HIS A 73 -0.86 2.59 -4.53
N ARG A 74 -0.61 2.65 -3.22
CA ARG A 74 -1.05 1.61 -2.28
C ARG A 74 -2.57 1.49 -2.29
N GLY A 75 -3.08 0.28 -2.53
CA GLY A 75 -4.51 -0.01 -2.59
C GLY A 75 -5.20 0.43 -3.88
N TRP A 76 -4.48 1.03 -4.82
CA TRP A 76 -4.98 1.34 -6.16
C TRP A 76 -4.64 0.22 -7.13
N ASP A 77 -5.37 -0.89 -7.00
CA ASP A 77 -5.34 -1.94 -8.00
C ASP A 77 -6.12 -1.54 -9.27
N LEU A 78 -6.08 -2.40 -10.30
CA LEU A 78 -6.84 -2.17 -11.53
C LEU A 78 -8.34 -2.00 -11.24
N HIS A 79 -8.87 -2.75 -10.28
CA HIS A 79 -10.28 -2.71 -9.93
C HIS A 79 -10.68 -1.35 -9.33
N ALA A 80 -9.86 -0.80 -8.42
CA ALA A 80 -10.05 0.52 -7.84
C ALA A 80 -10.03 1.62 -8.92
N HIS A 81 -9.14 1.52 -9.91
CA HIS A 81 -9.12 2.43 -11.06
C HIS A 81 -10.41 2.36 -11.88
N LEU A 82 -10.88 1.13 -12.18
CA LEU A 82 -12.10 0.93 -12.95
C LEU A 82 -13.34 1.43 -12.20
N ILE A 83 -13.46 1.12 -10.91
CA ILE A 83 -14.56 1.60 -10.06
C ILE A 83 -14.57 3.13 -10.01
N ALA A 84 -13.42 3.76 -9.78
CA ALA A 84 -13.33 5.22 -9.76
C ALA A 84 -13.79 5.82 -11.10
N HIS A 85 -13.43 5.20 -12.22
CA HIS A 85 -13.87 5.64 -13.54
C HIS A 85 -15.39 5.50 -13.74
N VAL A 86 -15.98 4.40 -13.28
CA VAL A 86 -17.45 4.20 -13.32
C VAL A 86 -18.17 5.26 -12.50
N ILE A 87 -17.67 5.59 -11.31
CA ILE A 87 -18.26 6.64 -10.46
C ILE A 87 -18.13 8.02 -11.12
N ASP A 88 -16.96 8.35 -11.69
CA ASP A 88 -16.76 9.60 -12.43
C ASP A 88 -17.75 9.71 -13.60
N ALA A 89 -17.93 8.63 -14.37
CA ALA A 89 -18.89 8.58 -15.47
C ALA A 89 -20.35 8.74 -14.99
N ALA A 90 -20.72 8.08 -13.89
CA ALA A 90 -22.06 8.22 -13.31
C ALA A 90 -22.35 9.65 -12.84
N HIS A 91 -21.40 10.28 -12.16
CA HIS A 91 -21.49 11.70 -11.78
C HIS A 91 -21.63 12.61 -13.01
N HIS A 92 -20.87 12.32 -14.07
CA HIS A 92 -20.95 13.08 -15.30
C HIS A 92 -22.34 12.97 -15.95
N THR A 93 -22.91 11.76 -16.03
CA THR A 93 -24.26 11.55 -16.54
C THR A 93 -25.30 12.30 -15.71
N ALA A 94 -25.22 12.19 -14.38
CA ALA A 94 -26.13 12.92 -13.49
C ALA A 94 -26.03 14.44 -13.70
N TRP A 95 -24.81 14.96 -13.84
CA TRP A 95 -24.59 16.37 -14.15
C TRP A 95 -25.16 16.77 -15.52
N THR A 96 -24.99 15.96 -16.57
CA THR A 96 -25.56 16.27 -17.89
C THR A 96 -27.08 16.38 -17.85
N VAL A 97 -27.75 15.47 -17.14
CA VAL A 97 -29.21 15.51 -16.95
C VAL A 97 -29.62 16.74 -16.13
N ALA A 98 -28.91 17.02 -15.03
CA ALA A 98 -29.19 18.18 -14.19
C ALA A 98 -29.00 19.50 -14.97
N GLN A 99 -27.95 19.60 -15.78
CA GLN A 99 -27.66 20.78 -16.58
C GLN A 99 -28.71 21.00 -17.67
N ALA A 100 -29.15 19.93 -18.35
CA ALA A 100 -30.20 20.01 -19.38
C ALA A 100 -31.54 20.51 -18.80
N ASN A 101 -31.83 20.19 -17.54
CA ASN A 101 -33.04 20.60 -16.84
C ASN A 101 -32.91 21.91 -16.04
N SER A 102 -31.74 22.56 -16.09
CA SER A 102 -31.46 23.78 -15.31
C SER A 102 -31.31 24.99 -16.20
N ARG A 103 -31.95 26.10 -15.82
CA ARG A 103 -31.78 27.42 -16.48
C ARG A 103 -30.45 28.09 -16.14
N LYS A 104 -29.81 27.67 -15.05
CA LYS A 104 -28.51 28.17 -14.58
C LYS A 104 -27.43 27.10 -14.79
N PRO A 105 -26.17 27.50 -15.01
CA PRO A 105 -25.07 26.53 -15.09
C PRO A 105 -24.91 25.79 -13.77
N VAL A 106 -24.95 24.46 -13.83
CA VAL A 106 -24.73 23.56 -12.70
C VAL A 106 -23.24 23.23 -12.63
N GLN A 107 -22.68 23.20 -11.43
CA GLN A 107 -21.26 22.93 -11.23
C GLN A 107 -20.90 21.52 -11.73
N ARG A 108 -19.88 21.43 -12.58
CA ARG A 108 -19.38 20.15 -13.08
C ARG A 108 -18.76 19.34 -11.93
N PRO A 109 -19.06 18.04 -11.80
CA PRO A 109 -18.48 17.20 -10.77
C PRO A 109 -16.97 17.10 -10.95
N ARG A 110 -16.25 17.12 -9.83
CA ARG A 110 -14.80 16.90 -9.82
C ARG A 110 -14.54 15.39 -9.82
N PRO A 111 -13.59 14.89 -10.63
CA PRO A 111 -13.21 13.49 -10.60
C PRO A 111 -12.72 13.08 -9.21
N LEU A 112 -12.90 11.81 -8.87
CA LEU A 112 -12.37 11.25 -7.64
C LEU A 112 -10.83 11.39 -7.60
N PRO A 113 -10.25 11.69 -6.42
CA PRO A 113 -8.80 11.78 -6.28
C PRO A 113 -8.18 10.40 -6.48
N ARG A 114 -7.32 10.27 -7.50
CA ARG A 114 -6.58 9.04 -7.81
C ARG A 114 -5.06 9.28 -7.91
N PRO A 115 -4.21 8.24 -7.74
CA PRO A 115 -2.78 8.34 -7.95
C PRO A 115 -2.48 8.81 -9.37
N GLY A 116 -1.41 9.57 -9.56
CA GLY A 116 -1.07 10.18 -10.85
C GLY A 116 -1.87 11.43 -11.22
N THR A 117 -3.11 11.63 -10.73
CA THR A 117 -3.74 12.96 -10.75
C THR A 117 -3.20 13.82 -9.62
N ARG A 118 -2.87 15.09 -9.93
CA ARG A 118 -2.17 16.07 -9.06
C ARG A 118 -2.38 15.79 -7.57
N SER A 119 -1.37 15.15 -6.97
CA SER A 119 -1.33 14.77 -5.57
C SER A 119 -1.53 16.00 -4.69
N VAL A 120 -2.59 16.00 -3.88
CA VAL A 120 -2.56 16.77 -2.63
C VAL A 120 -1.56 16.03 -1.77
N ARG A 121 -0.32 16.55 -1.70
CA ARG A 121 0.69 16.06 -0.75
C ARG A 121 0.09 16.13 0.64
N ARG A 122 -0.41 15.01 1.14
CA ARG A 122 -0.69 14.88 2.57
C ARG A 122 0.67 14.82 3.22
N GLY A 123 0.96 15.82 4.06
CA GLY A 123 2.15 15.80 4.90
C GLY A 123 2.17 14.53 5.77
N PRO A 124 3.31 14.22 6.40
CA PRO A 124 3.36 13.14 7.38
C PRO A 124 2.18 13.26 8.35
N LEU A 125 1.51 12.13 8.63
CA LEU A 125 0.42 12.08 9.59
C LEU A 125 0.96 12.57 10.94
N ASP A 126 0.61 13.81 11.31
CA ASP A 126 0.90 14.33 12.62
C ASP A 126 -0.10 13.75 13.62
N LEU A 127 0.30 12.63 14.22
CA LEU A 127 -0.49 11.95 15.24
C LEU A 127 -0.36 12.63 16.61
N SER A 128 0.47 13.67 16.76
CA SER A 128 0.65 14.35 18.06
C SER A 128 -0.61 15.11 18.49
N ALA A 129 -1.44 15.54 17.53
CA ALA A 129 -2.70 16.23 17.76
C ALA A 129 -3.93 15.30 17.79
N HIS A 130 -3.76 13.98 17.62
CA HIS A 130 -4.89 13.06 17.55
C HIS A 130 -5.51 12.84 18.95
N PRO A 131 -6.84 12.90 19.12
CA PRO A 131 -7.51 12.84 20.45
C PRO A 131 -7.26 11.53 21.22
N LEU A 132 -6.82 10.48 20.53
CA LEU A 132 -6.47 9.18 21.11
C LEU A 132 -4.96 8.92 21.19
N ALA A 133 -4.12 9.90 20.83
CA ALA A 133 -2.68 9.74 20.90
C ALA A 133 -2.23 9.69 22.36
N LYS A 134 -1.81 8.51 22.80
CA LYS A 134 -1.11 8.35 24.08
C LYS A 134 0.40 8.36 23.79
N PRO A 135 1.22 9.04 24.61
CA PRO A 135 2.65 8.96 24.47
C PRO A 135 3.09 7.49 24.54
N LEU A 136 3.96 7.08 23.62
CA LEU A 136 4.57 5.75 23.67
C LEU A 136 5.25 5.58 25.04
N PRO A 137 4.94 4.50 25.78
CA PRO A 137 5.59 4.21 27.05
C PRO A 137 7.11 4.20 26.91
N GLU A 138 7.81 4.73 27.90
CA GLU A 138 9.26 4.99 27.87
C GLU A 138 10.09 3.76 27.50
N ARG A 139 9.64 2.57 27.93
CA ARG A 139 10.20 1.25 27.59
C ARG A 139 10.31 0.94 26.09
N TYR A 140 9.54 1.62 25.23
CA TYR A 140 9.59 1.45 23.77
C TYR A 140 10.38 2.56 23.06
N ARG A 141 10.75 3.63 23.76
CA ARG A 141 11.50 4.77 23.18
C ARG A 141 13.00 4.49 23.13
N SER A 142 13.48 3.60 23.99
CA SER A 142 14.85 3.10 24.03
C SER A 142 14.91 1.68 23.44
N ALA A 143 15.04 1.55 22.12
CA ALA A 143 15.61 0.32 21.57
C ALA A 143 17.13 0.40 21.79
N PRO A 144 17.80 -0.63 22.35
CA PRO A 144 19.25 -0.63 22.44
C PRO A 144 19.86 -0.55 21.03
N PRO A 145 21.01 0.15 20.86
CA PRO A 145 21.71 0.27 19.59
C PRO A 145 22.15 -1.09 19.01
#